data_AF-A0A849WAQ4-F1
#
_entry.id   AF-A0A849WAQ4-F1
#
_cell.length_a   1.000
_cell.length_b   1.000
_cell.length_c   1.000
_cell.angle_alpha   90.00
_cell.angle_beta   90.00
_cell.angle_gamma   90.00
#
_symmetry.space_group_name_H-M   'P 1'
#
loop_
_entity.id
_entity.type
_entity.pdbx_description
1 polymer ?
#
loop_
_entity_poly.entity_id
_entity_poly.type
_entity_poly.pdbx_seq_one_letter_code
_entity_poly.pdbx_strand_id
1 'polypeptide(L)'
;MKIFNFILVVSFLLSSLISSLYAQENRPRGSRKNATKNKANKVANADKAKQQAQAKATVNELVSKSEKKMTEEQKANLKKLQEDLQKLQSESQITQEQKDQLKADLKKTLSSAQKPDPATVDKLAADLTNFYADKKLTTKEILAIQKDVQAVLSSANISQEDAQAILTDIQAIVEASNVDKEEALVIANDVKAIIATAQKNMK
;
A
#
# COMPACT_ATOMS: atom_id res chain seq x y z
N MET A 1 28.65 26.42 15.98
CA MET A 1 28.44 26.69 14.54
C MET A 1 28.67 25.36 13.80
N LYS A 2 27.77 24.73 13.05
CA LYS A 2 26.58 25.16 12.31
C LYS A 2 25.48 24.09 12.44
N ILE A 3 24.26 24.57 12.63
CA ILE A 3 22.99 23.83 12.55
C ILE A 3 22.69 23.65 11.06
N PHE A 4 22.37 22.43 10.61
CA PHE A 4 21.72 22.25 9.32
C PHE A 4 20.42 21.44 9.50
N ASN A 5 19.34 22.22 9.58
CA ASN A 5 17.99 21.83 9.24
C ASN A 5 17.94 21.35 7.78
N PHE A 6 17.42 20.15 7.55
CA PHE A 6 16.83 19.82 6.25
C PHE A 6 15.62 18.91 6.45
N ILE A 7 14.56 19.52 6.99
CA ILE A 7 13.20 19.01 6.90
C ILE A 7 12.70 19.41 5.50
N LEU A 8 12.70 18.48 4.57
CA LEU A 8 11.97 18.62 3.30
C LEU A 8 10.70 17.77 3.41
N VAL A 9 9.68 18.31 4.07
CA VAL A 9 8.32 17.76 3.97
C VAL A 9 7.80 18.15 2.59
N VAL A 10 7.95 17.26 1.61
CA VAL A 10 7.20 17.35 0.37
C VAL A 10 5.81 16.77 0.63
N SER A 11 4.94 17.62 1.18
CA SER A 11 3.50 17.36 1.22
C SER A 11 2.95 17.48 -0.20
N PHE A 12 2.89 16.37 -0.94
CA PHE A 12 1.98 16.26 -2.06
C PHE A 12 0.59 15.90 -1.50
N LEU A 13 -0.11 16.91 -1.01
CA LEU A 13 -1.58 16.87 -0.92
C LEU A 13 -2.11 16.92 -2.35
N LEU A 14 -2.48 15.78 -2.92
CA LEU A 14 -3.37 15.76 -4.08
C LEU A 14 -4.80 16.10 -3.60
N SER A 15 -5.03 17.37 -3.28
CA SER A 15 -6.36 17.94 -3.23
C SER A 15 -6.84 18.17 -4.66
N SER A 16 -7.68 17.27 -5.17
CA SER A 16 -8.57 17.58 -6.32
C SER A 16 -10.01 17.73 -5.83
N LEU A 17 -10.23 18.75 -4.99
CA LEU A 17 -11.55 19.33 -4.76
C LEU A 17 -11.62 20.62 -5.59
N ILE A 18 -12.28 20.54 -6.74
CA ILE A 18 -12.86 21.73 -7.38
C ILE A 18 -14.37 21.54 -7.36
N SER A 19 -14.98 21.95 -6.25
CA SER A 19 -16.36 22.42 -6.26
C SER A 19 -16.35 23.85 -6.81
N SER A 20 -17.10 24.09 -7.88
CA SER A 20 -17.58 25.42 -8.24
C SER A 20 -19.06 25.32 -8.59
N LEU A 21 -19.89 25.59 -7.59
CA LEU A 21 -21.32 25.82 -7.71
C LEU A 21 -21.54 27.34 -7.85
N TYR A 22 -22.50 27.70 -8.71
CA TYR A 22 -23.04 29.04 -9.06
C TYR A 22 -22.27 29.93 -10.06
N ALA A 23 -22.79 30.00 -11.29
CA ALA A 23 -23.40 31.20 -11.88
C ALA A 23 -23.93 30.92 -13.32
N GLN A 24 -25.18 31.32 -13.53
CA GLN A 24 -26.00 31.28 -14.74
C GLN A 24 -25.58 32.37 -15.74
N GLU A 25 -25.37 32.06 -17.04
CA GLU A 25 -25.82 32.91 -18.16
C GLU A 25 -25.73 32.18 -19.52
N ASN A 26 -26.82 32.27 -20.30
CA ASN A 26 -27.04 31.68 -21.62
C ASN A 26 -26.11 32.27 -22.71
N ARG A 27 -25.27 31.44 -23.35
CA ARG A 27 -24.87 31.57 -24.78
C ARG A 27 -24.48 30.21 -25.39
N PRO A 28 -25.00 29.82 -26.57
CA PRO A 28 -24.51 28.63 -27.29
C PRO A 28 -23.28 29.02 -28.12
N ARG A 29 -22.09 28.56 -27.71
CA ARG A 29 -20.86 28.59 -28.53
C ARG A 29 -20.10 27.27 -28.38
N GLY A 30 -19.87 26.62 -29.53
CA GLY A 30 -19.58 25.20 -29.66
C GLY A 30 -18.29 24.66 -29.01
N SER A 31 -18.39 23.37 -28.66
CA SER A 31 -17.46 22.24 -28.83
C SER A 31 -15.93 22.37 -28.67
N ARG A 32 -15.35 23.50 -28.23
CA ARG A 32 -13.89 23.61 -28.00
C ARG A 32 -13.45 23.28 -26.57
N LYS A 33 -14.32 23.43 -25.56
CA LYS A 33 -13.96 23.19 -24.15
C LYS A 33 -13.91 21.69 -23.77
N ASN A 34 -14.60 20.83 -24.51
CA ASN A 34 -14.62 19.38 -24.26
C ASN A 34 -13.39 18.68 -24.84
N ALA A 35 -12.83 19.16 -25.95
CA ALA A 35 -11.64 18.58 -26.57
C ALA A 35 -10.36 18.78 -25.72
N THR A 36 -10.22 19.91 -25.04
CA THR A 36 -9.08 20.21 -24.15
C THR A 36 -9.16 19.45 -22.82
N LYS A 37 -10.35 19.36 -22.20
CA LYS A 37 -10.55 18.52 -21.00
C LYS A 37 -10.31 17.03 -21.28
N ASN A 38 -10.81 16.52 -22.42
CA ASN A 38 -10.56 15.13 -22.82
C ASN A 38 -9.10 14.84 -23.11
N LYS A 39 -8.36 15.77 -23.73
CA LYS A 39 -6.92 15.59 -23.99
C LYS A 39 -6.10 15.63 -22.70
N ALA A 40 -6.40 16.55 -21.78
CA ALA A 40 -5.73 16.63 -20.47
C ALA A 40 -5.98 15.38 -19.61
N ASN A 41 -7.23 14.89 -19.54
CA ASN A 41 -7.56 13.65 -18.83
C ASN A 41 -6.87 12.41 -19.45
N LYS A 42 -6.75 12.36 -20.79
CA LYS A 42 -6.08 11.26 -21.48
C LYS A 42 -4.57 11.22 -21.18
N VAL A 43 -3.92 12.38 -21.12
CA VAL A 43 -2.48 12.46 -20.78
C VAL A 43 -2.25 12.13 -19.31
N ALA A 44 -3.05 12.69 -18.39
CA ALA A 44 -2.95 12.39 -16.96
C ALA A 44 -3.15 10.90 -16.64
N ASN A 45 -4.10 10.23 -17.31
CA ASN A 45 -4.29 8.78 -17.15
C ASN A 45 -3.13 7.96 -17.73
N ALA A 46 -2.56 8.37 -18.86
CA ALA A 46 -1.40 7.69 -19.45
C ALA A 46 -0.16 7.80 -18.55
N ASP A 47 0.04 8.97 -17.93
CA ASP A 47 1.14 9.20 -16.99
C ASP A 47 0.96 8.39 -15.69
N LYS A 48 -0.27 8.34 -15.13
CA LYS A 48 -0.59 7.49 -13.96
C LYS A 48 -0.33 6.01 -14.26
N ALA A 49 -0.77 5.52 -15.43
CA ALA A 49 -0.55 4.13 -15.84
C ALA A 49 0.93 3.80 -16.03
N LYS A 50 1.72 4.72 -16.59
CA LYS A 50 3.17 4.54 -16.76
C LYS A 50 3.90 4.51 -15.41
N GLN A 51 3.50 5.37 -14.47
CA GLN A 51 4.04 5.40 -13.11
C GLN A 51 3.72 4.12 -12.35
N GLN A 52 2.49 3.61 -12.44
CA GLN A 52 2.10 2.34 -11.83
C GLN A 52 2.86 1.15 -12.43
N ALA A 53 3.04 1.11 -13.76
CA ALA A 53 3.80 0.04 -14.40
C ALA A 53 5.28 0.03 -13.98
N GLN A 54 5.88 1.21 -13.84
CA GLN A 54 7.25 1.35 -13.35
C GLN A 54 7.37 0.94 -11.88
N ALA A 55 6.46 1.43 -11.02
CA ALA A 55 6.41 1.06 -9.61
C ALA A 55 6.31 -0.46 -9.45
N LYS A 56 5.40 -1.11 -10.19
CA LYS A 56 5.22 -2.56 -10.16
C LYS A 56 6.46 -3.34 -10.59
N ALA A 57 7.19 -2.86 -11.59
CA ALA A 57 8.44 -3.48 -12.01
C ALA A 57 9.51 -3.40 -10.91
N THR A 58 9.65 -2.23 -10.28
CA THR A 58 10.54 -2.03 -9.12
C THR A 58 10.15 -2.94 -7.96
N VAL A 59 8.87 -2.98 -7.60
CA VAL A 59 8.35 -3.82 -6.51
C VAL A 59 8.63 -5.30 -6.77
N ASN A 60 8.38 -5.80 -7.99
CA ASN A 60 8.68 -7.19 -8.34
C ASN A 60 10.16 -7.54 -8.16
N GLU A 61 11.07 -6.63 -8.50
CA GLU A 61 12.50 -6.81 -8.28
C GLU A 61 12.83 -6.88 -6.78
N LEU A 62 12.26 -5.96 -5.98
CA LEU A 62 12.44 -5.92 -4.53
C LEU A 62 11.91 -7.19 -3.84
N VAL A 63 10.71 -7.64 -4.21
CA VAL A 63 10.10 -8.87 -3.71
C VAL A 63 10.98 -10.07 -4.06
N SER A 64 11.45 -10.17 -5.31
CA SER A 64 12.34 -11.27 -5.73
C SER A 64 13.65 -11.30 -4.94
N LYS A 65 14.22 -10.12 -4.62
CA LYS A 65 15.41 -10.02 -3.77
C LYS A 65 15.11 -10.38 -2.32
N SER A 66 13.94 -9.98 -1.82
CA SER A 66 13.47 -10.28 -0.46
C SER A 66 13.27 -11.77 -0.26
N GLU A 67 12.55 -12.44 -1.17
CA GLU A 67 12.29 -13.89 -1.11
C GLU A 67 13.58 -14.72 -1.06
N LYS A 68 14.64 -14.29 -1.78
CA LYS A 68 15.97 -14.93 -1.73
C LYS A 68 16.68 -14.76 -0.39
N LYS A 69 16.36 -13.72 0.36
CA LYS A 69 16.97 -13.39 1.66
C LYS A 69 16.16 -13.88 2.86
N MET A 70 14.92 -14.36 2.64
CA MET A 70 14.07 -14.85 3.72
C MET A 70 14.72 -16.04 4.43
N THR A 71 14.66 -16.02 5.76
CA THR A 71 15.02 -17.17 6.59
C THR A 71 14.02 -18.31 6.39
N GLU A 72 14.40 -19.53 6.76
CA GLU A 72 13.48 -20.68 6.71
C GLU A 72 12.25 -20.48 7.61
N GLU A 73 12.43 -19.80 8.75
CA GLU A 73 11.31 -19.43 9.64
C GLU A 73 10.36 -18.44 8.96
N GLN A 74 10.88 -17.42 8.27
CA GLN A 74 10.05 -16.47 7.51
C GLN A 74 9.29 -17.16 6.38
N LYS A 75 9.91 -18.10 5.66
CA LYS A 75 9.25 -18.90 4.62
C LYS A 75 8.15 -19.78 5.20
N ALA A 76 8.39 -20.43 6.34
CA ALA A 76 7.40 -21.24 7.04
C ALA A 76 6.20 -20.39 7.51
N ASN A 77 6.46 -19.22 8.08
CA ASN A 77 5.41 -18.27 8.48
C ASN A 77 4.58 -17.80 7.28
N LEU A 78 5.22 -17.53 6.14
CA LEU A 78 4.52 -17.15 4.90
C LEU A 78 3.64 -18.28 4.37
N LYS A 79 4.14 -19.52 4.37
CA LYS A 79 3.36 -20.70 3.98
C LYS A 79 2.15 -20.88 4.88
N LYS A 80 2.33 -20.74 6.20
CA LYS A 80 1.23 -20.81 7.17
C LYS A 80 0.18 -19.73 6.92
N LEU A 81 0.60 -18.48 6.70
CA LEU A 81 -0.31 -17.39 6.34
C LEU A 81 -1.14 -17.71 5.08
N GLN A 82 -0.51 -18.29 4.05
CA GLN A 82 -1.20 -18.70 2.84
C GLN A 82 -2.25 -19.80 3.10
N GLU A 83 -1.90 -20.80 3.90
CA GLU A 83 -2.81 -21.88 4.30
C GLU A 83 -4.01 -21.35 5.10
N ASP A 84 -3.76 -20.45 6.06
CA ASP A 84 -4.80 -19.85 6.88
C ASP A 84 -5.76 -18.99 6.02
N LEU A 85 -5.24 -18.17 5.11
CA LEU A 85 -6.08 -17.42 4.17
C LEU A 85 -6.88 -18.33 3.21
N GLN A 86 -6.29 -19.43 2.74
CA GLN A 86 -7.02 -20.38 1.89
C GLN A 86 -8.15 -21.08 2.65
N LYS A 87 -7.91 -21.46 3.89
CA LYS A 87 -8.91 -22.09 4.76
C LYS A 87 -10.09 -21.16 4.98
N LEU A 88 -9.81 -19.92 5.38
CA LEU A 88 -10.83 -18.91 5.69
C LEU A 88 -11.63 -18.46 4.46
N GLN A 89 -11.07 -18.58 3.24
CA GLN A 89 -11.75 -18.15 2.01
C GLN A 89 -13.09 -18.88 1.78
N SER A 90 -13.20 -20.12 2.24
CA SER A 90 -14.40 -20.96 2.09
C SER A 90 -15.43 -20.80 3.23
N GLU A 91 -15.08 -20.04 4.26
CA GLU A 91 -15.93 -19.88 5.42
C GLU A 91 -16.95 -18.76 5.22
N SER A 92 -18.18 -19.01 5.67
CA SER A 92 -19.26 -18.02 5.59
C SER A 92 -19.07 -16.86 6.55
N GLN A 93 -18.41 -17.12 7.69
CA GLN A 93 -18.10 -16.16 8.74
C GLN A 93 -16.74 -16.49 9.36
N ILE A 94 -15.90 -15.48 9.52
CA ILE A 94 -14.61 -15.60 10.21
C ILE A 94 -14.82 -15.27 11.69
N THR A 95 -14.45 -16.19 12.59
CA THR A 95 -14.54 -16.01 14.05
C THR A 95 -13.46 -15.07 14.59
N GLN A 96 -13.61 -14.62 15.83
CA GLN A 96 -12.62 -13.74 16.47
C GLN A 96 -11.28 -14.44 16.64
N GLU A 97 -11.28 -15.73 17.01
CA GLU A 97 -10.08 -16.55 17.16
C GLU A 97 -9.33 -16.69 15.83
N GLN A 98 -10.06 -16.82 14.72
CA GLN A 98 -9.47 -16.89 13.39
C GLN A 98 -8.87 -15.55 12.94
N LYS A 99 -9.54 -14.43 13.28
CA LYS A 99 -8.96 -13.09 13.08
C LYS A 99 -7.67 -12.93 13.87
N ASP A 100 -7.66 -13.35 15.13
CA ASP A 100 -6.48 -13.25 15.98
C ASP A 100 -5.33 -14.13 15.50
N GLN A 101 -5.64 -15.33 14.99
CA GLN A 101 -4.67 -16.21 14.35
C GLN A 101 -4.08 -15.56 13.09
N LEU A 102 -4.93 -15.07 12.17
CA LEU A 102 -4.50 -14.42 10.93
C LEU A 102 -3.61 -13.21 11.21
N LYS A 103 -4.00 -12.36 12.18
CA LYS A 103 -3.21 -11.22 12.65
C LYS A 103 -1.85 -11.67 13.19
N ALA A 104 -1.79 -12.73 13.98
CA ALA A 104 -0.54 -13.25 14.52
C ALA A 104 0.40 -13.77 13.41
N ASP A 105 -0.13 -14.44 12.39
CA ASP A 105 0.68 -14.95 11.29
C ASP A 105 1.19 -13.82 10.39
N LEU A 106 0.35 -12.81 10.11
CA LEU A 106 0.79 -11.57 9.44
C LEU A 106 1.97 -10.93 10.18
N LYS A 107 1.86 -10.72 11.50
CA LYS A 107 2.94 -10.15 12.32
C LYS A 107 4.24 -10.96 12.25
N LYS A 108 4.14 -12.29 12.27
CA LYS A 108 5.30 -13.18 12.16
C LYS A 108 5.98 -13.07 10.81
N THR A 109 5.22 -12.93 9.73
CA THR A 109 5.81 -12.74 8.39
C THR A 109 6.55 -11.42 8.24
N LEU A 110 6.07 -10.37 8.92
CA LEU A 110 6.65 -9.02 8.89
C LEU A 110 7.79 -8.82 9.89
N SER A 111 8.19 -9.86 10.61
CA SER A 111 9.31 -9.79 11.56
C SER A 111 10.63 -9.82 10.79
N SER A 112 11.43 -8.74 10.87
CA SER A 112 12.75 -8.63 10.25
C SER A 112 13.82 -8.13 11.23
N ALA A 113 15.09 -8.20 10.82
CA ALA A 113 16.22 -7.69 11.60
C ALA A 113 16.14 -6.16 11.77
N GLN A 114 15.68 -5.45 10.73
CA GLN A 114 15.32 -4.05 10.75
C GLN A 114 13.91 -3.89 11.34
N LYS A 115 13.75 -4.24 12.62
CA LYS A 115 12.44 -4.28 13.29
C LYS A 115 11.70 -2.94 13.11
N PRO A 116 10.59 -2.88 12.36
CA PRO A 116 9.69 -1.73 12.39
C PRO A 116 9.05 -1.62 13.79
N ASP A 117 8.41 -0.49 14.08
CA ASP A 117 7.69 -0.32 15.35
C ASP A 117 6.59 -1.41 15.46
N PRO A 118 6.61 -2.25 16.51
CA PRO A 118 5.60 -3.30 16.69
C PRO A 118 4.16 -2.77 16.64
N ALA A 119 3.91 -1.55 17.13
CA ALA A 119 2.57 -0.97 17.09
C ALA A 119 2.10 -0.69 15.66
N THR A 120 3.01 -0.32 14.76
CA THR A 120 2.67 -0.07 13.34
C THR A 120 2.40 -1.37 12.57
N VAL A 121 3.15 -2.43 12.88
CA VAL A 121 2.89 -3.76 12.32
C VAL A 121 1.57 -4.33 12.83
N ASP A 122 1.28 -4.14 14.11
CA ASP A 122 0.04 -4.61 14.73
C ASP A 122 -1.19 -3.95 14.12
N LYS A 123 -1.09 -2.66 13.83
CA LYS A 123 -2.16 -1.91 13.18
C LYS A 123 -2.41 -2.40 11.76
N LEU A 124 -1.36 -2.50 10.94
CA LEU A 124 -1.49 -3.04 9.58
C LEU A 124 -2.08 -4.45 9.57
N ALA A 125 -1.59 -5.33 10.47
CA ALA A 125 -2.08 -6.70 10.56
C ALA A 125 -3.56 -6.77 10.97
N ALA A 126 -4.00 -5.90 11.89
CA ALA A 126 -5.40 -5.79 12.28
C ALA A 126 -6.27 -5.29 11.13
N ASP A 127 -5.84 -4.25 10.41
CA ASP A 127 -6.59 -3.66 9.32
C ASP A 127 -6.73 -4.64 8.14
N LEU A 128 -5.63 -5.28 7.71
CA LEU A 128 -5.70 -6.31 6.66
C LEU A 128 -6.61 -7.49 7.05
N THR A 129 -6.57 -7.91 8.31
CA THR A 129 -7.45 -8.98 8.83
C THR A 129 -8.93 -8.56 8.80
N ASN A 130 -9.24 -7.30 9.17
CA ASN A 130 -10.60 -6.78 9.15
C ASN A 130 -11.12 -6.65 7.71
N PHE A 131 -10.33 -6.07 6.81
CA PHE A 131 -10.70 -5.95 5.40
C PHE A 131 -10.88 -7.30 4.72
N TYR A 132 -10.12 -8.32 5.12
CA TYR A 132 -10.33 -9.69 4.68
C TYR A 132 -11.67 -10.26 5.15
N ALA A 133 -11.95 -10.14 6.45
CA ALA A 133 -13.18 -10.66 7.04
C ALA A 133 -14.44 -10.00 6.48
N ASP A 134 -14.33 -8.73 6.13
CA ASP A 134 -15.40 -7.96 5.47
C ASP A 134 -15.46 -8.21 3.95
N LYS A 135 -14.62 -9.11 3.42
CA LYS A 135 -14.52 -9.47 2.00
C LYS A 135 -14.19 -8.29 1.09
N LYS A 136 -13.56 -7.26 1.66
CA LYS A 136 -13.10 -6.07 0.93
C LYS A 136 -11.76 -6.32 0.24
N LEU A 137 -10.93 -7.18 0.83
CA LEU A 137 -9.69 -7.68 0.23
C LEU A 137 -9.77 -9.18 -0.04
N THR A 138 -9.14 -9.60 -1.15
CA THR A 138 -8.97 -11.02 -1.48
C THR A 138 -7.70 -11.62 -0.88
N THR A 139 -7.63 -12.95 -0.80
CA THR A 139 -6.41 -13.68 -0.41
C THR A 139 -5.19 -13.23 -1.22
N LYS A 140 -5.38 -13.00 -2.53
CA LYS A 140 -4.30 -12.59 -3.43
C LYS A 140 -3.79 -11.18 -3.10
N GLU A 141 -4.69 -10.26 -2.77
CA GLU A 141 -4.36 -8.87 -2.44
C GLU A 141 -3.60 -8.77 -1.11
N ILE A 142 -4.03 -9.52 -0.09
CA ILE A 142 -3.33 -9.56 1.20
C ILE A 142 -1.92 -10.11 1.05
N LEU A 143 -1.76 -11.19 0.30
CA LEU A 143 -0.44 -11.77 0.04
C LEU A 143 0.45 -10.82 -0.78
N ALA A 144 -0.11 -10.05 -1.71
CA ALA A 144 0.64 -9.03 -2.45
C ALA A 144 1.13 -7.92 -1.50
N ILE A 145 0.23 -7.32 -0.72
CA ILE A 145 0.58 -6.27 0.25
C ILE A 145 1.62 -6.78 1.26
N GLN A 146 1.46 -8.00 1.78
CA GLN A 146 2.41 -8.60 2.71
C GLN A 146 3.80 -8.74 2.07
N LYS A 147 3.90 -9.21 0.83
CA LYS A 147 5.17 -9.35 0.11
C LYS A 147 5.85 -8.01 -0.12
N ASP A 148 5.08 -7.00 -0.49
CA ASP A 148 5.59 -5.65 -0.73
C ASP A 148 6.18 -5.05 0.54
N VAL A 149 5.44 -5.15 1.66
CA VAL A 149 5.94 -4.69 2.97
C VAL A 149 7.15 -5.52 3.40
N GLN A 150 7.16 -6.83 3.21
CA GLN A 150 8.31 -7.66 3.53
C GLN A 150 9.55 -7.27 2.70
N ALA A 151 9.36 -6.84 1.45
CA ALA A 151 10.43 -6.36 0.60
C ALA A 151 11.07 -5.06 1.11
N VAL A 152 10.25 -4.13 1.65
CA VAL A 152 10.75 -2.98 2.43
C VAL A 152 11.61 -3.47 3.59
N LEU A 153 11.03 -4.33 4.43
CA LEU A 153 11.60 -4.70 5.73
C LEU A 153 12.85 -5.57 5.63
N SER A 154 13.06 -6.21 4.48
CA SER A 154 14.26 -7.01 4.19
C SER A 154 15.34 -6.23 3.44
N SER A 155 15.07 -4.98 3.07
CA SER A 155 16.07 -4.13 2.43
C SER A 155 17.08 -3.61 3.44
N ALA A 156 18.36 -3.80 3.15
CA ALA A 156 19.46 -3.28 3.97
C ALA A 156 19.60 -1.75 3.87
N ASN A 157 18.90 -1.11 2.93
CA ASN A 157 18.69 0.33 2.84
C ASN A 157 17.40 0.60 2.05
N ILE A 158 16.36 1.09 2.70
CA ILE A 158 15.10 1.42 2.01
C ILE A 158 15.29 2.79 1.35
N SER A 159 15.54 2.81 0.04
CA SER A 159 15.60 4.05 -0.71
C SER A 159 14.23 4.75 -0.74
N GLN A 160 14.23 6.06 -0.97
CA GLN A 160 12.98 6.81 -1.09
C GLN A 160 12.18 6.35 -2.31
N GLU A 161 12.88 5.98 -3.38
CA GLU A 161 12.32 5.45 -4.62
C GLU A 161 11.62 4.10 -4.39
N ASP A 162 12.26 3.18 -3.66
CA ASP A 162 11.67 1.88 -3.32
C ASP A 162 10.43 2.04 -2.43
N ALA A 163 10.52 2.90 -1.42
CA ALA A 163 9.39 3.24 -0.55
C ALA A 163 8.20 3.79 -1.34
N GLN A 164 8.46 4.70 -2.28
CA GLN A 164 7.40 5.29 -3.12
C GLN A 164 6.81 4.26 -4.09
N ALA A 165 7.64 3.39 -4.68
CA ALA A 165 7.17 2.33 -5.56
C ALA A 165 6.21 1.38 -4.83
N ILE A 166 6.55 0.99 -3.59
CA ILE A 166 5.74 0.11 -2.75
C ILE A 166 4.42 0.77 -2.36
N LEU A 167 4.45 2.04 -1.92
CA LEU A 167 3.22 2.78 -1.63
C LEU A 167 2.32 2.92 -2.87
N THR A 168 2.93 3.12 -4.05
CA THR A 168 2.19 3.25 -5.32
C THR A 168 1.54 1.93 -5.72
N ASP A 169 2.23 0.80 -5.58
CA ASP A 169 1.66 -0.52 -5.92
C ASP A 169 0.55 -0.91 -4.93
N ILE A 170 0.76 -0.70 -3.62
CA ILE A 170 -0.27 -0.94 -2.60
C ILE A 170 -1.50 -0.09 -2.84
N GLN A 171 -1.34 1.21 -3.16
CA GLN A 171 -2.45 2.07 -3.54
C GLN A 171 -3.20 1.51 -4.75
N ALA A 172 -2.49 1.02 -5.77
CA ALA A 172 -3.11 0.41 -6.94
C ALA A 172 -3.86 -0.90 -6.60
N ILE A 173 -3.33 -1.70 -5.67
CA ILE A 173 -3.98 -2.91 -5.17
C ILE A 173 -5.31 -2.53 -4.50
N VAL A 174 -5.28 -1.65 -3.49
CA VAL A 174 -6.47 -1.30 -2.73
C VAL A 174 -7.49 -0.48 -3.55
N GLU A 175 -7.05 0.34 -4.52
CA GLU A 175 -7.92 1.04 -5.48
C GLU A 175 -8.66 0.07 -6.42
N ALA A 176 -8.09 -1.12 -6.68
CA ALA A 176 -8.69 -2.16 -7.50
C ALA A 176 -9.55 -3.15 -6.70
N SER A 177 -9.50 -3.07 -5.37
CA SER A 177 -10.28 -3.89 -4.43
C SER A 177 -11.67 -3.29 -4.15
N ASN A 178 -12.45 -3.97 -3.30
CA ASN A 178 -13.76 -3.47 -2.84
C ASN A 178 -13.64 -2.55 -1.60
N VAL A 179 -12.45 -2.01 -1.35
CA VAL A 179 -12.14 -1.09 -0.25
C VAL A 179 -12.54 0.32 -0.68
N ASP A 180 -13.18 1.11 0.20
CA ASP A 180 -13.47 2.50 -0.13
C ASP A 180 -12.21 3.39 -0.06
N LYS A 181 -12.31 4.64 -0.50
CA LYS A 181 -11.13 5.51 -0.62
C LYS A 181 -10.53 5.86 0.74
N GLU A 182 -11.38 6.11 1.72
CA GLU A 182 -11.01 6.46 3.08
C GLU A 182 -10.28 5.29 3.75
N GLU A 183 -10.78 4.07 3.57
CA GLU A 183 -10.18 2.82 4.05
C GLU A 183 -8.87 2.46 3.32
N ALA A 184 -8.82 2.67 2.01
CA ALA A 184 -7.59 2.49 1.23
C ALA A 184 -6.44 3.39 1.76
N LEU A 185 -6.77 4.60 2.20
CA LEU A 185 -5.81 5.50 2.83
C LEU A 185 -5.34 4.97 4.19
N VAL A 186 -6.16 4.22 4.93
CA VAL A 186 -5.74 3.59 6.19
C VAL A 186 -4.58 2.62 5.94
N ILE A 187 -4.74 1.69 4.99
CA ILE A 187 -3.70 0.71 4.64
C ILE A 187 -2.43 1.42 4.17
N ALA A 188 -2.55 2.40 3.27
CA ALA A 188 -1.40 3.12 2.75
C ALA A 188 -0.64 3.92 3.84
N ASN A 189 -1.37 4.51 4.80
CA ASN A 189 -0.77 5.24 5.91
C ASN A 189 -0.03 4.32 6.88
N ASP A 190 -0.56 3.13 7.15
CA ASP A 190 0.07 2.14 8.01
C ASP A 190 1.39 1.65 7.41
N VAL A 191 1.39 1.36 6.11
CA VAL A 191 2.61 0.97 5.38
C VAL A 191 3.63 2.11 5.39
N LYS A 192 3.18 3.36 5.21
CA LYS A 192 4.06 4.53 5.30
C LYS A 192 4.70 4.67 6.68
N ALA A 193 3.95 4.39 7.75
CA ALA A 193 4.47 4.41 9.12
C ALA A 193 5.51 3.29 9.34
N ILE A 194 5.25 2.08 8.82
CA ILE A 194 6.21 0.97 8.85
C ILE A 194 7.51 1.35 8.12
N ILE A 195 7.42 1.91 6.90
CA ILE A 195 8.59 2.38 6.15
C ILE A 195 9.38 3.42 6.95
N ALA A 196 8.71 4.42 7.50
CA ALA A 196 9.36 5.51 8.24
C ALA A 196 10.07 5.00 9.51
N THR A 197 9.45 4.08 10.25
CA THR A 197 10.05 3.50 11.45
C THR A 197 11.20 2.55 11.12
N ALA A 198 11.06 1.73 10.08
CA ALA A 198 12.15 0.89 9.57
C ALA A 198 13.36 1.74 9.16
N GLN A 199 13.17 2.78 8.35
CA GLN A 199 14.24 3.71 7.94
C GLN A 199 14.92 4.40 9.12
N LYS A 200 14.17 4.75 10.17
CA LYS A 200 14.73 5.36 11.39
C LYS A 200 15.63 4.38 12.15
N ASN A 201 15.25 3.11 12.21
CA ASN A 201 15.96 2.08 12.98
C ASN A 201 17.24 1.55 12.28
N MET A 202 17.56 2.08 11.09
CA MET A 202 18.75 1.74 10.31
C MET A 202 19.93 2.71 10.53
N LYS A 203 19.73 3.77 11.30
CA LYS A 203 20.75 4.77 11.66
C LYS A 203 21.38 4.43 13.00
#